data_AF-A0A246HKW2-F1
#
_entry.id   AF-A0A246HKW2-F1
#
_cell.length_a   1.000
_cell.length_b   1.000
_cell.length_c   1.000
_cell.angle_alpha   90.00
_cell.angle_beta   90.00
_cell.angle_gamma   90.00
#
_symmetry.space_group_name_H-M   'P 1'
#
loop_
_entity.id
_entity.type
_entity.pdbx_description
1 polymer ?
#
loop_
_entity_poly.entity_id
_entity_poly.type
_entity_poly.pdbx_seq_one_letter_code
_entity_poly.pdbx_strand_id
1 'polypeptide(L)'
;MRRLFFSVALLLMCATAGASSKAADGTTTVIVLGVDHAAQLVAKNDRPARLAAFLAHAKPDAICIERSPEAFARNDYYEFTYEVQDVVVPFARRNGIDLCPIDWEPPVEDAKLGFGLDLGAPPELRPASGFQQFLSFPSPSQLTRDLFHADEAKNVERIAQWAATPAKRAADDLPRRLYLYRTYLQAQRVAAAAKARPGGTVVVVVGEFHKRDIEAILADSKNLRIVQPSSLGEPGEAQVHREERREYHAAVASFNLLGVQSGTGNMDRAFVRESVQALKAERNSPEVALLQTRLDVLEGRATPAMAVDRYRSIATEAGEARFTWTGVADASRLDSYFDPFGNLNVRQRALLETARELYRAERGEEAAGLRQTLDSELSNRKAAQLAGYWERYVVKPASP
;
A
#
# COMPACT_ATOMS: atom_id res chain seq x y z
N MET A 1 71.82 -8.84 -32.39
CA MET A 1 70.89 -7.73 -32.70
C MET A 1 69.57 -8.07 -32.00
N ARG A 2 69.29 -7.45 -30.85
CA ARG A 2 68.32 -6.35 -30.65
C ARG A 2 66.84 -6.76 -30.79
N ARG A 3 66.17 -6.87 -29.63
CA ARG A 3 64.76 -6.53 -29.28
C ARG A 3 63.67 -7.29 -30.06
N LEU A 4 62.67 -7.92 -29.44
CA LEU A 4 61.66 -7.34 -28.57
C LEU A 4 61.09 -8.41 -27.62
N PHE A 5 61.31 -8.22 -26.32
CA PHE A 5 60.31 -8.52 -25.28
C PHE A 5 59.27 -7.40 -25.33
N PHE A 6 57.97 -7.72 -25.21
CA PHE A 6 56.94 -7.00 -24.41
C PHE A 6 55.52 -7.38 -24.88
N SER A 7 54.65 -7.63 -23.89
CA SER A 7 53.19 -7.47 -23.93
C SER A 7 52.29 -8.67 -24.29
N VAL A 8 52.21 -9.65 -23.38
CA VAL A 8 51.01 -10.52 -23.18
C VAL A 8 50.60 -10.48 -21.70
N ALA A 9 50.47 -9.28 -21.13
CA ALA A 9 50.15 -9.09 -19.70
C ALA A 9 49.18 -7.92 -19.46
N LEU A 10 48.21 -7.69 -20.36
CA LEU A 10 47.26 -6.58 -20.25
C LEU A 10 45.83 -6.99 -20.64
N LEU A 11 45.33 -8.12 -20.12
CA LEU A 11 43.95 -8.58 -20.35
C LEU A 11 43.29 -9.20 -19.11
N LEU A 12 43.74 -8.81 -17.91
CA LEU A 12 43.26 -9.36 -16.63
C LEU A 12 43.15 -8.29 -15.53
N MET A 13 42.70 -7.08 -15.88
CA MET A 13 42.31 -6.06 -14.91
C MET A 13 41.21 -5.17 -15.48
N CYS A 14 39.95 -5.61 -15.39
CA CYS A 14 38.76 -4.74 -15.48
C CYS A 14 37.49 -5.48 -15.05
N ALA A 15 37.56 -6.28 -13.97
CA ALA A 15 36.41 -7.02 -13.48
C ALA A 15 36.38 -7.12 -11.95
N THR A 16 36.47 -6.00 -11.23
CA THR A 16 36.04 -5.91 -9.82
C THR A 16 35.71 -4.44 -9.46
N ALA A 17 34.62 -3.92 -9.99
CA ALA A 17 34.00 -2.69 -9.47
C ALA A 17 32.51 -3.00 -9.22
N GLY A 18 32.24 -3.61 -8.08
CA GLY A 18 30.91 -4.04 -7.68
C GLY A 18 30.86 -4.93 -6.45
N ALA A 19 31.87 -4.89 -5.57
CA ALA A 19 31.73 -5.43 -4.23
C ALA A 19 31.26 -4.29 -3.33
N SER A 20 29.98 -4.32 -2.95
CA SER A 20 29.46 -3.50 -1.85
C SER A 20 30.40 -3.68 -0.66
N SER A 21 30.90 -2.59 -0.07
CA SER A 21 31.84 -2.66 1.04
C SER A 21 31.14 -3.29 2.24
N LYS A 22 31.31 -4.60 2.43
CA LYS A 22 30.96 -5.26 3.68
C LYS A 22 31.69 -4.53 4.81
N ALA A 23 30.96 -4.16 5.87
CA ALA A 23 31.57 -3.53 7.03
C ALA A 23 32.72 -4.43 7.53
N ALA A 24 33.91 -3.85 7.70
CA ALA A 24 35.15 -4.59 7.96
C ALA A 24 35.15 -5.36 9.29
N ASP A 25 34.20 -5.07 10.18
CA ASP A 25 34.02 -5.65 11.51
C ASP A 25 32.91 -6.71 11.59
N GLY A 26 32.17 -6.96 10.49
CA GLY A 26 31.02 -7.86 10.48
C GLY A 26 29.74 -7.27 11.09
N THR A 27 29.73 -5.98 11.44
CA THR A 27 28.55 -5.28 11.96
C THR A 27 27.48 -5.16 10.90
N THR A 28 26.28 -5.67 11.18
CA THR A 28 25.14 -5.58 10.26
C THR A 28 24.49 -4.20 10.37
N THR A 29 24.22 -3.57 9.24
CA THR A 29 23.48 -2.31 9.17
C THR A 29 21.99 -2.61 9.16
N VAL A 30 21.22 -1.98 10.06
CA VAL A 30 19.76 -2.09 10.08
C VAL A 30 19.15 -0.72 9.87
N ILE A 31 18.30 -0.60 8.85
CA ILE A 31 17.58 0.63 8.51
C ILE A 31 16.09 0.37 8.74
N VAL A 32 15.49 1.03 9.73
CA VAL A 32 14.06 0.83 10.04
C VAL A 32 13.23 1.94 9.41
N LEU A 33 12.62 1.64 8.26
CA LEU A 33 11.71 2.54 7.56
C LEU A 33 10.29 2.37 8.11
N GLY A 34 9.84 3.39 8.84
CA GLY A 34 8.46 3.50 9.29
C GLY A 34 7.55 4.04 8.20
N VAL A 35 6.44 3.37 7.93
CA VAL A 35 5.46 3.75 6.89
C VAL A 35 4.07 3.99 7.50
N ASP A 36 3.30 4.91 6.94
CA ASP A 36 1.85 4.91 7.15
C ASP A 36 1.22 4.03 6.07
N HIS A 37 0.44 3.02 6.47
CA HIS A 37 0.00 1.97 5.57
C HIS A 37 -0.81 2.54 4.42
N ALA A 38 -0.39 2.24 3.20
CA ALA A 38 -0.97 2.74 1.95
C ALA A 38 -1.00 4.27 1.77
N ALA A 39 -0.30 5.06 2.59
CA ALA A 39 -0.21 6.52 2.41
C ALA A 39 0.43 6.91 1.06
N GLN A 40 1.20 5.99 0.48
CA GLN A 40 1.81 6.12 -0.85
C GLN A 40 0.75 6.31 -1.95
N LEU A 41 -0.50 5.92 -1.70
CA LEU A 41 -1.60 6.08 -2.64
C LEU A 41 -2.13 7.52 -2.70
N VAL A 42 -1.90 8.35 -1.68
CA VAL A 42 -2.43 9.73 -1.61
C VAL A 42 -1.36 10.81 -1.58
N ALA A 43 -0.18 10.51 -1.06
CA ALA A 43 0.89 11.47 -0.88
C ALA A 43 1.93 11.34 -1.99
N LYS A 44 2.04 12.37 -2.86
CA LYS A 44 3.01 12.38 -3.96
C LYS A 44 4.46 12.25 -3.48
N ASN A 45 4.77 12.85 -2.33
CA ASN A 45 6.11 12.80 -1.73
C ASN A 45 6.39 11.48 -0.99
N ASP A 46 5.41 10.60 -0.84
CA ASP A 46 5.55 9.22 -0.37
C ASP A 46 5.13 8.23 -1.47
N ARG A 47 5.07 8.64 -2.75
CA ARG A 47 4.52 7.78 -3.82
C ARG A 47 5.26 6.43 -3.93
N PRO A 48 4.63 5.37 -4.50
CA PRO A 48 5.17 4.01 -4.46
C PRO A 48 6.56 3.87 -5.10
N ALA A 49 6.80 4.59 -6.19
CA ALA A 49 8.11 4.64 -6.85
C ALA A 49 9.21 5.25 -5.98
N ARG A 50 8.89 6.16 -5.05
CA ARG A 50 9.86 6.74 -4.12
C ARG A 50 10.30 5.71 -3.09
N LEU A 51 9.38 4.90 -2.57
CA LEU A 51 9.71 3.76 -1.71
C LEU A 51 10.61 2.75 -2.45
N ALA A 52 10.25 2.36 -3.68
CA ALA A 52 11.09 1.47 -4.48
C ALA A 52 12.49 2.06 -4.76
N ALA A 53 12.58 3.36 -5.07
CA ALA A 53 13.84 4.04 -5.29
C ALA A 53 14.69 4.14 -4.01
N PHE A 54 14.06 4.31 -2.85
CA PHE A 54 14.75 4.24 -1.56
C PHE A 54 15.33 2.85 -1.29
N LEU A 55 14.57 1.78 -1.56
CA LEU A 55 15.08 0.42 -1.42
C LEU A 55 16.27 0.17 -2.37
N ALA A 56 16.21 0.66 -3.61
CA ALA A 56 17.33 0.58 -4.55
C ALA A 56 18.56 1.38 -4.08
N HIS A 57 18.33 2.54 -3.47
CA HIS A 57 19.38 3.40 -2.91
C HIS A 57 20.04 2.78 -1.67
N ALA A 58 19.24 2.18 -0.79
CA ALA A 58 19.68 1.53 0.44
C ALA A 58 20.44 0.21 0.20
N LYS A 59 20.25 -0.43 -0.97
CA LYS A 59 20.91 -1.69 -1.37
C LYS A 59 20.85 -2.79 -0.29
N PRO A 60 19.65 -3.19 0.16
CA PRO A 60 19.51 -4.22 1.18
C PRO A 60 19.96 -5.59 0.67
N ASP A 61 20.63 -6.35 1.53
CA ASP A 61 20.82 -7.80 1.40
C ASP A 61 19.54 -8.56 1.80
N ALA A 62 18.69 -7.95 2.63
CA ALA A 62 17.32 -8.41 2.89
C ALA A 62 16.39 -7.27 3.27
N ILE A 63 15.11 -7.46 2.97
CA ILE A 63 14.04 -6.57 3.38
C ILE A 63 13.12 -7.32 4.34
N CYS A 64 13.02 -6.82 5.57
CA CYS A 64 12.07 -7.33 6.53
C CYS A 64 10.73 -6.61 6.38
N ILE A 65 9.64 -7.36 6.41
CA ILE A 65 8.29 -6.87 6.15
C ILE A 65 7.37 -7.18 7.32
N GLU A 66 6.40 -6.30 7.56
CA GLU A 66 5.33 -6.48 8.54
C GLU A 66 4.32 -7.55 8.09
N ARG A 67 4.75 -8.81 8.11
CA ARG A 67 3.89 -9.98 8.00
C ARG A 67 4.46 -11.15 8.79
N SER A 68 3.58 -12.00 9.32
CA SER A 68 3.99 -13.18 10.09
C SER A 68 4.63 -14.23 9.19
N PRO A 69 5.67 -14.96 9.66
CA PRO A 69 6.31 -16.00 8.86
C PRO A 69 5.33 -17.03 8.31
N GLU A 70 4.36 -17.42 9.12
CA GLU A 70 3.36 -18.43 8.78
C GLU A 70 2.43 -17.94 7.67
N ALA A 71 1.97 -16.68 7.74
CA ALA A 71 1.12 -16.10 6.70
C ALA A 71 1.90 -15.80 5.41
N PHE A 72 3.11 -15.26 5.54
CA PHE A 72 3.99 -15.02 4.40
C PHE A 72 4.28 -16.31 3.62
N ALA A 73 4.50 -17.44 4.31
CA ALA A 73 4.71 -18.74 3.68
C ALA A 73 3.51 -19.22 2.83
N ARG A 74 2.30 -18.70 3.08
CA ARG A 74 1.08 -18.94 2.29
C ARG A 74 0.81 -17.86 1.25
N ASN A 75 1.73 -16.90 1.08
CA ASN A 75 1.54 -15.70 0.26
C ASN A 75 0.29 -14.92 0.66
N ASP A 76 0.03 -14.87 1.97
CA ASP A 76 -1.08 -14.20 2.63
C ASP A 76 -0.55 -12.93 3.34
N TYR A 77 -1.13 -11.79 3.00
CA TYR A 77 -0.72 -10.47 3.46
C TYR A 77 -1.91 -9.72 4.06
N TYR A 78 -1.64 -8.73 4.89
CA TYR A 78 -2.69 -7.84 5.40
C TYR A 78 -3.30 -7.01 4.28
N GLU A 79 -4.63 -6.96 4.18
CA GLU A 79 -5.29 -6.18 3.13
C GLU A 79 -4.94 -4.68 3.16
N PHE A 80 -4.46 -4.16 4.30
CA PHE A 80 -4.11 -2.76 4.48
C PHE A 80 -2.65 -2.41 4.11
N THR A 81 -1.75 -3.38 3.96
CA THR A 81 -0.31 -3.12 3.70
C THR A 81 0.01 -3.06 2.20
N TYR A 82 -0.50 -2.03 1.52
CA TYR A 82 -0.24 -1.80 0.09
C TYR A 82 1.27 -1.76 -0.20
N GLU A 83 2.02 -1.03 0.62
CA GLU A 83 3.45 -0.87 0.47
C GLU A 83 4.21 -2.20 0.55
N VAL A 84 3.76 -3.14 1.38
CA VAL A 84 4.36 -4.47 1.45
C VAL A 84 3.99 -5.28 0.21
N GLN A 85 2.70 -5.39 -0.10
CA GLN A 85 2.16 -6.30 -1.11
C GLN A 85 2.49 -5.90 -2.54
N ASP A 86 2.36 -4.62 -2.85
CA ASP A 86 2.40 -4.11 -4.21
C ASP A 86 3.71 -3.36 -4.51
N VAL A 87 4.49 -2.97 -3.49
CA VAL A 87 5.78 -2.29 -3.68
C VAL A 87 6.96 -3.17 -3.27
N VAL A 88 7.09 -3.47 -1.98
CA VAL A 88 8.29 -4.13 -1.40
C VAL A 88 8.45 -5.56 -1.92
N VAL A 89 7.39 -6.38 -1.85
CA VAL A 89 7.48 -7.79 -2.27
C VAL A 89 7.79 -7.91 -3.77
N PRO A 90 7.11 -7.20 -4.69
CA PRO A 90 7.47 -7.22 -6.10
C PRO A 90 8.87 -6.65 -6.36
N PHE A 91 9.27 -5.60 -5.65
CA PHE A 91 10.62 -5.03 -5.76
C PHE A 91 11.69 -6.06 -5.37
N ALA A 92 11.54 -6.71 -4.21
CA ALA A 92 12.48 -7.71 -3.72
C ALA A 92 12.60 -8.89 -4.70
N ARG A 93 11.46 -9.41 -5.19
CA ARG A 93 11.42 -10.50 -6.19
C ARG A 93 12.15 -10.14 -7.48
N ARG A 94 11.93 -8.94 -8.02
CA ARG A 94 12.59 -8.49 -9.27
C ARG A 94 14.10 -8.30 -9.11
N ASN A 95 14.56 -7.95 -7.92
CA ASN A 95 15.96 -7.68 -7.63
C ASN A 95 16.70 -8.85 -6.96
N GLY A 96 16.03 -9.99 -6.74
CA GLY A 96 16.64 -11.13 -6.06
C GLY A 96 17.04 -10.85 -4.61
N ILE A 97 16.28 -10.02 -3.90
CA ILE A 97 16.53 -9.64 -2.50
C ILE A 97 15.69 -10.53 -1.59
N ASP A 98 16.31 -11.04 -0.53
CA ASP A 98 15.64 -11.87 0.46
C ASP A 98 14.55 -11.09 1.21
N LEU A 99 13.43 -11.75 1.47
CA LEU A 99 12.36 -11.23 2.33
C LEU A 99 12.40 -11.91 3.71
N CYS A 100 12.40 -11.12 4.77
CA CYS A 100 12.28 -11.61 6.16
C CYS A 100 10.93 -11.18 6.78
N PRO A 101 9.92 -12.06 6.82
CA PRO A 101 8.69 -11.76 7.58
C PRO A 101 9.01 -11.65 9.07
N ILE A 102 8.68 -10.52 9.70
CA ILE A 102 9.04 -10.25 11.10
C ILE A 102 7.85 -10.14 12.05
N ASP A 103 6.63 -10.15 11.53
CA ASP A 103 5.49 -9.75 12.34
C ASP A 103 4.91 -10.88 13.19
N TRP A 104 4.30 -10.52 14.32
CA TRP A 104 3.65 -11.46 15.23
C TRP A 104 2.19 -11.07 15.42
N GLU A 105 1.32 -12.06 15.32
CA GLU A 105 -0.12 -11.92 15.56
C GLU A 105 -0.49 -12.76 16.78
N PRO A 106 -1.41 -12.28 17.63
CA PRO A 106 -1.99 -13.14 18.65
C PRO A 106 -2.73 -14.31 17.97
N PRO A 107 -2.77 -15.50 18.59
CA PRO A 107 -3.66 -16.56 18.16
C PRO A 107 -5.12 -16.06 18.03
N VAL A 108 -5.87 -16.62 17.08
CA VAL A 108 -7.26 -16.21 16.81
C VAL A 108 -8.14 -16.28 18.07
N GLU A 109 -7.94 -17.28 18.92
CA GLU A 109 -8.72 -17.42 20.16
C GLU A 109 -8.39 -16.32 21.19
N ASP A 110 -7.13 -15.88 21.27
CA ASP A 110 -6.73 -14.74 22.11
C ASP A 110 -7.28 -13.43 21.55
N ALA A 111 -7.29 -13.27 20.22
CA ALA A 111 -7.92 -12.12 19.56
C ALA A 111 -9.41 -12.05 19.88
N LYS A 112 -10.13 -13.18 19.76
CA LYS A 112 -11.57 -13.26 20.11
C LYS A 112 -11.81 -12.99 21.58
N LEU A 113 -10.99 -13.53 22.48
CA LEU A 113 -11.14 -13.30 23.92
C LEU A 113 -10.88 -11.83 24.29
N GLY A 114 -9.85 -11.23 23.70
CA GLY A 114 -9.41 -9.87 24.04
C GLY A 114 -10.21 -8.76 23.34
N PHE A 115 -10.58 -8.94 22.08
CA PHE A 115 -11.24 -7.93 21.24
C PHE A 115 -12.69 -8.28 20.88
N GLY A 116 -13.14 -9.50 21.17
CA GLY A 116 -14.47 -9.98 20.77
C GLY A 116 -14.57 -10.36 19.29
N LEU A 117 -13.45 -10.39 18.56
CA LEU A 117 -13.40 -10.64 17.11
C LEU A 117 -12.06 -11.24 16.69
N ASP A 118 -12.04 -11.82 15.49
CA ASP A 118 -10.79 -12.18 14.81
C ASP A 118 -10.19 -10.95 14.13
N LEU A 119 -9.01 -10.52 14.56
CA LEU A 119 -8.32 -9.33 14.02
C LEU A 119 -7.85 -9.52 12.57
N GLY A 120 -7.62 -10.77 12.15
CA GLY A 120 -7.17 -11.10 10.80
C GLY A 120 -8.30 -11.31 9.79
N ALA A 121 -9.54 -11.46 10.27
CA ALA A 121 -10.70 -11.71 9.41
C ALA A 121 -11.46 -10.40 9.10
N PRO A 122 -11.57 -10.00 7.81
CA PRO A 122 -12.41 -8.86 7.46
C PRO A 122 -13.90 -9.20 7.71
N PRO A 123 -14.70 -8.27 8.25
CA PRO A 123 -16.13 -8.48 8.44
C PRO A 123 -16.82 -8.68 7.08
N GLU A 124 -17.96 -9.36 7.04
CA GLU A 124 -18.68 -9.58 5.77
C GLU A 124 -19.07 -8.25 5.11
N LEU A 125 -19.53 -7.29 5.91
CA LEU A 125 -19.70 -5.90 5.53
C LEU A 125 -18.81 -5.02 6.43
N ARG A 126 -17.96 -4.20 5.83
CA ARG A 126 -17.13 -3.25 6.58
C ARG A 126 -17.98 -2.16 7.23
N PRO A 127 -17.75 -1.86 8.52
CA PRO A 127 -18.52 -0.86 9.24
C PRO A 127 -18.27 0.56 8.72
N ALA A 128 -19.04 1.52 9.23
CA ALA A 128 -18.89 2.93 8.88
C ALA A 128 -17.73 3.64 9.57
N SER A 129 -17.38 3.16 10.74
CA SER A 129 -16.35 3.72 11.59
C SER A 129 -15.53 2.59 12.24
N GLY A 130 -14.29 2.89 12.63
CA GLY A 130 -13.41 1.97 13.38
C GLY A 130 -12.40 1.25 12.49
N PHE A 131 -11.52 0.45 13.09
CA PHE A 131 -10.32 -0.07 12.41
C PHE A 131 -10.61 -1.02 11.21
N GLN A 132 -11.79 -1.66 11.17
CA GLN A 132 -12.20 -2.54 10.06
C GLN A 132 -12.96 -1.80 8.94
N GLN A 133 -13.17 -0.48 9.07
CA GLN A 133 -13.76 0.35 8.01
C GLN A 133 -12.87 0.36 6.77
N PHE A 134 -13.39 0.86 5.64
CA PHE A 134 -12.57 1.11 4.46
C PHE A 134 -11.52 2.20 4.71
N LEU A 135 -10.31 2.00 4.19
CA LEU A 135 -9.25 2.99 4.33
C LEU A 135 -9.57 4.28 3.60
N SER A 136 -9.38 5.40 4.29
CA SER A 136 -9.36 6.74 3.70
C SER A 136 -8.42 7.65 4.47
N PHE A 137 -7.96 8.69 3.81
CA PHE A 137 -7.10 9.75 4.32
C PHE A 137 -7.85 11.08 4.26
N PRO A 138 -8.74 11.37 5.23
CA PRO A 138 -9.58 12.57 5.20
C PRO A 138 -8.84 13.85 5.61
N SER A 139 -7.65 13.76 6.20
CA SER A 139 -6.91 14.94 6.68
C SER A 139 -5.98 15.50 5.61
N PRO A 140 -6.01 16.82 5.31
CA PRO A 140 -5.10 17.44 4.35
C PRO A 140 -3.61 17.21 4.65
N SER A 141 -3.23 17.11 5.92
CA SER A 141 -1.86 16.81 6.32
C SER A 141 -1.34 15.46 5.80
N GLN A 142 -2.24 14.54 5.43
CA GLN A 142 -1.86 13.22 4.91
C GLN A 142 -1.37 13.30 3.46
N LEU A 143 -1.82 14.29 2.67
CA LEU A 143 -1.40 14.46 1.28
C LEU A 143 0.04 15.01 1.14
N THR A 144 0.51 15.72 2.18
CA THR A 144 1.82 16.37 2.17
C THR A 144 2.91 15.54 2.84
N ARG A 145 2.59 14.33 3.32
CA ARG A 145 3.56 13.43 3.95
C ARG A 145 4.66 13.05 2.97
N ASP A 146 5.85 12.85 3.49
CA ASP A 146 6.98 12.28 2.76
C ASP A 146 7.33 10.89 3.29
N LEU A 147 8.27 10.25 2.58
CA LEU A 147 8.78 8.91 2.89
C LEU A 147 9.39 8.78 4.30
N PHE A 148 9.87 9.89 4.88
CA PHE A 148 10.59 9.91 6.15
C PHE A 148 9.79 10.55 7.29
N HIS A 149 8.47 10.71 7.14
CA HIS A 149 7.60 11.22 8.21
C HIS A 149 7.79 10.48 9.55
N ALA A 150 8.12 9.18 9.50
CA ALA A 150 8.38 8.38 10.70
C ALA A 150 9.63 8.81 11.49
N ASP A 151 10.53 9.61 10.89
CA ASP A 151 11.72 10.19 11.53
C ASP A 151 11.42 11.59 12.12
N GLU A 152 10.25 12.20 11.82
CA GLU A 152 9.91 13.54 12.33
C GLU A 152 9.78 13.55 13.86
N ALA A 153 10.48 14.46 14.53
CA ALA A 153 10.52 14.53 15.99
C ALA A 153 9.12 14.60 16.63
N LYS A 154 8.19 15.37 16.04
CA LYS A 154 6.80 15.45 16.53
C LYS A 154 6.05 14.13 16.40
N ASN A 155 6.28 13.39 15.32
CA ASN A 155 5.65 12.09 15.12
C ASN A 155 6.21 11.06 16.10
N VAL A 156 7.54 11.02 16.24
CA VAL A 156 8.23 10.15 17.20
C VAL A 156 7.75 10.43 18.63
N GLU A 157 7.63 11.70 19.03
CA GLU A 157 7.13 12.09 20.34
C GLU A 157 5.66 11.66 20.55
N ARG A 158 4.79 11.88 19.56
CA ARG A 158 3.39 11.46 19.60
C ARG A 158 3.25 9.94 19.83
N ILE A 159 3.99 9.14 19.07
CA ILE A 159 3.96 7.67 19.18
C ILE A 159 4.53 7.23 20.53
N ALA A 160 5.65 7.83 20.95
CA ALA A 160 6.26 7.56 22.26
C ALA A 160 5.30 7.85 23.41
N GLN A 161 4.60 8.99 23.36
CA GLN A 161 3.62 9.38 24.36
C GLN A 161 2.45 8.39 24.39
N TRP A 162 1.91 7.99 23.24
CA TRP A 162 0.85 7.00 23.18
C TRP A 162 1.27 5.64 23.78
N ALA A 163 2.45 5.13 23.39
CA ALA A 163 2.96 3.86 23.88
C ALA A 163 3.21 3.85 25.40
N ALA A 164 3.65 4.99 25.94
CA ALA A 164 3.92 5.17 27.36
C ALA A 164 2.68 5.49 28.21
N THR A 165 1.54 5.83 27.60
CA THR A 165 0.33 6.25 28.33
C THR A 165 -0.70 5.13 28.39
N PRO A 166 -0.91 4.49 29.55
CA PRO A 166 -1.97 3.50 29.71
C PRO A 166 -3.36 4.08 29.46
N ALA A 167 -4.28 3.25 28.98
CA ALA A 167 -5.68 3.63 28.91
C ALA A 167 -6.24 3.99 30.30
N LYS A 168 -7.22 4.91 30.34
CA LYS A 168 -7.86 5.35 31.60
C LYS A 168 -8.47 4.19 32.39
N ARG A 169 -8.98 3.16 31.69
CA ARG A 169 -9.49 1.92 32.28
C ARG A 169 -8.61 0.77 31.83
N ALA A 170 -8.26 -0.12 32.74
CA ALA A 170 -7.42 -1.27 32.43
C ALA A 170 -8.01 -2.18 31.34
N ALA A 171 -9.34 -2.31 31.29
CA ALA A 171 -10.04 -3.10 30.27
C ALA A 171 -9.85 -2.55 28.84
N ASP A 172 -9.51 -1.27 28.69
CA ASP A 172 -9.30 -0.63 27.38
C ASP A 172 -7.80 -0.61 26.99
N ASP A 173 -6.90 -1.12 27.83
CA ASP A 173 -5.44 -1.01 27.65
C ASP A 173 -4.84 -2.15 26.80
N LEU A 174 -5.67 -3.13 26.40
CA LEU A 174 -5.23 -4.27 25.60
C LEU A 174 -4.53 -3.88 24.28
N PRO A 175 -5.03 -2.92 23.46
CA PRO A 175 -4.37 -2.53 22.22
C PRO A 175 -2.92 -2.07 22.44
N ARG A 176 -2.67 -1.27 23.48
CA ARG A 176 -1.33 -0.78 23.83
C ARG A 176 -0.42 -1.91 24.30
N ARG A 177 -0.93 -2.83 25.12
CA ARG A 177 -0.18 -4.00 25.60
C ARG A 177 0.21 -4.94 24.46
N LEU A 178 -0.74 -5.21 23.56
CA LEU A 178 -0.52 -6.03 22.39
C LEU A 178 0.51 -5.36 21.46
N TYR A 179 0.38 -4.05 21.22
CA TYR A 179 1.37 -3.27 20.48
C TYR A 179 2.77 -3.46 21.07
N LEU A 180 2.97 -3.23 22.37
CA LEU A 180 4.30 -3.34 22.99
C LEU A 180 4.91 -4.73 22.83
N TYR A 181 4.10 -5.78 23.03
CA TYR A 181 4.56 -7.16 22.90
C TYR A 181 4.86 -7.54 21.45
N ARG A 182 3.97 -7.16 20.51
CA ARG A 182 4.16 -7.36 19.07
C ARG A 182 5.43 -6.66 18.58
N THR A 183 5.65 -5.40 18.95
CA THR A 183 6.85 -4.64 18.59
C THR A 183 8.12 -5.28 19.13
N TYR A 184 8.08 -5.81 20.35
CA TYR A 184 9.21 -6.55 20.91
C TYR A 184 9.54 -7.80 20.06
N LEU A 185 8.54 -8.60 19.71
CA LEU A 185 8.75 -9.80 18.89
C LEU A 185 9.22 -9.48 17.47
N GLN A 186 8.70 -8.40 16.88
CA GLN A 186 9.20 -7.85 15.61
C GLN A 186 10.69 -7.52 15.71
N ALA A 187 11.11 -6.80 16.75
CA ALA A 187 12.51 -6.45 16.97
C ALA A 187 13.39 -7.71 17.14
N GLN A 188 12.94 -8.73 17.87
CA GLN A 188 13.69 -9.98 18.00
C GLN A 188 13.89 -10.70 16.65
N ARG A 189 12.88 -10.70 15.79
CA ARG A 189 13.01 -11.29 14.45
C ARG A 189 13.90 -10.44 13.53
N VAL A 190 13.87 -9.12 13.64
CA VAL A 190 14.83 -8.24 12.95
C VAL A 190 16.26 -8.55 13.40
N ALA A 191 16.50 -8.69 14.71
CA ALA A 191 17.81 -9.06 15.24
C ALA A 191 18.31 -10.41 14.68
N ALA A 192 17.43 -11.41 14.60
CA ALA A 192 17.75 -12.70 14.01
C ALA A 192 18.07 -12.60 12.50
N ALA A 193 17.29 -11.83 11.74
CA ALA A 193 17.54 -11.58 10.31
C ALA A 193 18.87 -10.86 10.07
N ALA A 194 19.21 -9.90 10.93
CA ALA A 194 20.46 -9.16 10.87
C ALA A 194 21.67 -10.03 11.25
N LYS A 195 21.54 -10.91 12.27
CA LYS A 195 22.58 -11.87 12.66
C LYS A 195 22.92 -12.86 11.54
N ALA A 196 21.95 -13.21 10.70
CA ALA A 196 22.17 -14.07 9.53
C ALA A 196 22.94 -13.38 8.39
N ARG A 197 23.21 -12.07 8.50
CA ARG A 197 23.79 -11.23 7.42
C ARG A 197 24.95 -10.36 7.94
N PRO A 198 26.03 -10.97 8.49
CA PRO A 198 27.14 -10.21 9.04
C PRO A 198 27.78 -9.29 7.99
N GLY A 199 27.95 -8.02 8.35
CA GLY A 199 28.49 -6.97 7.48
C GLY A 199 27.55 -6.49 6.36
N GLY A 200 26.33 -7.01 6.30
CA GLY A 200 25.32 -6.66 5.30
C GLY A 200 24.39 -5.52 5.74
N THR A 201 23.37 -5.26 4.92
CA THR A 201 22.32 -4.27 5.15
C THR A 201 20.95 -4.95 5.18
N VAL A 202 20.23 -4.77 6.28
CA VAL A 202 18.82 -5.16 6.42
C VAL A 202 17.97 -3.90 6.45
N VAL A 203 17.05 -3.77 5.50
CA VAL A 203 16.02 -2.73 5.56
C VAL A 203 14.77 -3.34 6.18
N VAL A 204 14.14 -2.66 7.13
CA VAL A 204 12.87 -3.07 7.72
C VAL A 204 11.80 -2.09 7.23
N VAL A 205 10.73 -2.59 6.60
CA VAL A 205 9.55 -1.80 6.23
C VAL A 205 8.41 -2.22 7.14
N VAL A 206 7.98 -1.30 8.01
CA VAL A 206 7.02 -1.55 9.09
C VAL A 206 6.19 -0.32 9.37
N GLY A 207 4.95 -0.49 9.84
CA GLY A 207 4.09 0.59 10.29
C GLY A 207 4.83 1.55 11.23
N GLU A 208 4.68 2.86 11.01
CA GLU A 208 5.48 3.91 11.67
C GLU A 208 5.40 3.85 13.20
N PHE A 209 4.30 3.33 13.74
CA PHE A 209 4.12 3.10 15.17
C PHE A 209 5.22 2.21 15.76
N HIS A 210 5.67 1.18 15.04
CA HIS A 210 6.64 0.20 15.55
C HIS A 210 8.09 0.67 15.47
N LYS A 211 8.38 1.60 14.56
CA LYS A 211 9.75 1.98 14.17
C LYS A 211 10.63 2.34 15.37
N ARG A 212 10.22 3.34 16.15
CA ARG A 212 11.02 3.88 17.27
C ARG A 212 11.39 2.79 18.28
N ASP A 213 10.41 1.99 18.68
CA ASP A 213 10.62 1.00 19.72
C ASP A 213 11.46 -0.19 19.19
N ILE A 214 11.33 -0.56 17.91
CA ILE A 214 12.26 -1.50 17.26
C ILE A 214 13.69 -0.96 17.29
N GLU A 215 13.91 0.29 16.88
CA GLU A 215 15.23 0.92 16.91
C GLU A 215 15.82 0.94 18.32
N ALA A 216 15.02 1.30 19.32
CA ALA A 216 15.45 1.32 20.73
C ALA A 216 15.84 -0.07 21.26
N ILE A 217 15.05 -1.10 20.95
CA ILE A 217 15.36 -2.49 21.38
C ILE A 217 16.64 -3.00 20.73
N LEU A 218 16.88 -2.65 19.46
CA LEU A 218 18.05 -3.10 18.72
C LEU A 218 19.32 -2.31 19.06
N ALA A 219 19.20 -1.08 19.57
CA ALA A 219 20.33 -0.19 19.84
C ALA A 219 21.37 -0.77 20.83
N ASP A 220 20.95 -1.64 21.74
CA ASP A 220 21.84 -2.29 22.71
C ASP A 220 22.70 -3.43 22.10
N SER A 221 22.43 -3.80 20.84
CA SER A 221 23.13 -4.89 20.17
C SER A 221 24.50 -4.46 19.64
N LYS A 222 25.58 -5.01 20.22
CA LYS A 222 26.97 -4.69 19.83
C LYS A 222 27.36 -5.00 18.37
N ASN A 223 26.60 -5.86 17.70
CA ASN A 223 26.88 -6.31 16.33
C ASN A 223 25.97 -5.64 15.30
N LEU A 224 25.14 -4.67 15.72
CA LEU A 224 24.20 -3.97 14.85
C LEU A 224 24.55 -2.48 14.82
N ARG A 225 24.40 -1.90 13.64
CA ARG A 225 24.43 -0.45 13.44
C ARG A 225 23.06 0.00 12.95
N ILE A 226 22.33 0.68 13.81
CA ILE A 226 21.03 1.27 13.47
C ILE A 226 21.27 2.57 12.70
N VAL A 227 20.64 2.70 11.54
CA VAL A 227 20.75 3.87 10.66
C VAL A 227 19.36 4.44 10.44
N GLN A 228 19.21 5.73 10.69
CA GLN A 228 17.98 6.45 10.38
C GLN A 228 17.79 6.53 8.87
N PRO A 229 16.61 6.15 8.32
CA PRO A 229 16.33 6.23 6.88
C PRO A 229 16.63 7.60 6.27
N SER A 230 16.21 8.68 6.93
CA SER A 230 16.45 10.07 6.49
C SER A 230 17.94 10.42 6.33
N SER A 231 18.83 9.77 7.08
CA SER A 231 20.27 10.02 6.98
C SER A 231 20.91 9.52 5.67
N LEU A 232 20.21 8.65 4.93
CA LEU A 232 20.64 8.19 3.60
C LEU A 232 20.33 9.21 2.49
N GLY A 233 19.54 10.23 2.80
CA GLY A 233 19.02 11.21 1.85
C GLY A 233 17.84 10.68 1.04
N GLU A 234 17.07 11.60 0.47
CA GLU A 234 15.98 11.24 -0.43
C GLU A 234 16.51 10.74 -1.78
N PRO A 235 15.87 9.71 -2.39
CA PRO A 235 16.14 9.36 -3.77
C PRO A 235 15.84 10.56 -4.69
N GLY A 236 16.76 10.87 -5.61
CA GLY A 236 16.53 11.93 -6.59
C GLY A 236 15.42 11.55 -7.58
N GLU A 237 14.76 12.54 -8.18
CA GLU A 237 13.65 12.30 -9.12
C GLU A 237 14.01 11.36 -10.29
N ALA A 238 15.26 11.38 -10.76
CA ALA A 238 15.73 10.44 -11.78
C ALA A 238 15.79 8.98 -11.29
N GLN A 239 16.08 8.74 -10.01
CA GLN A 239 15.98 7.41 -9.39
C GLN A 239 14.52 7.00 -9.26
N VAL A 240 13.67 7.90 -8.79
CA VAL A 240 12.23 7.65 -8.65
C VAL A 240 11.59 7.31 -9.98
N HIS A 241 11.90 8.07 -11.04
CA HIS A 241 11.36 7.82 -12.38
C HIS A 241 11.73 6.44 -12.95
N ARG A 242 12.93 5.91 -12.64
CA ARG A 242 13.32 4.55 -13.05
C ARG A 242 12.51 3.46 -12.35
N GLU A 243 12.00 3.76 -11.17
CA GLU A 243 11.16 2.83 -10.41
C GLU A 243 9.67 3.02 -10.65
N GLU A 244 9.25 3.98 -11.48
CA GLU A 244 7.85 4.12 -11.86
C GLU A 244 7.34 2.88 -12.59
N ARG A 245 6.08 2.52 -12.30
CA ARG A 245 5.42 1.34 -12.84
C ARG A 245 3.96 1.65 -13.13
N ARG A 246 3.42 0.98 -14.14
CA ARG A 246 2.00 1.10 -14.49
C ARG A 246 1.09 0.75 -13.30
N GLU A 247 1.46 -0.29 -12.55
CA GLU A 247 0.71 -0.76 -11.39
C GLU A 247 0.63 0.30 -10.28
N TYR A 248 1.67 1.14 -10.13
CA TYR A 248 1.67 2.23 -9.14
C TYR A 248 0.69 3.32 -9.53
N HIS A 249 0.69 3.75 -10.80
CA HIS A 249 -0.28 4.72 -11.30
C HIS A 249 -1.72 4.17 -11.25
N ALA A 250 -1.90 2.88 -11.55
CA ALA A 250 -3.21 2.23 -11.44
C ALA A 250 -3.71 2.21 -9.99
N ALA A 251 -2.85 1.86 -9.03
CA ALA A 251 -3.22 1.85 -7.61
C ALA A 251 -3.58 3.25 -7.10
N VAL A 252 -2.76 4.26 -7.40
CA VAL A 252 -3.03 5.67 -7.05
C VAL A 252 -4.37 6.13 -7.65
N ALA A 253 -4.58 5.89 -8.95
CA ALA A 253 -5.81 6.31 -9.62
C ALA A 253 -7.05 5.58 -9.08
N SER A 254 -7.01 4.26 -8.98
CA SER A 254 -8.13 3.45 -8.47
C SER A 254 -8.48 3.81 -7.02
N PHE A 255 -7.48 3.93 -6.14
CA PHE A 255 -7.71 4.30 -4.74
C PHE A 255 -8.44 5.65 -4.62
N ASN A 256 -7.92 6.68 -5.28
CA ASN A 256 -8.44 8.04 -5.16
C ASN A 256 -9.75 8.28 -5.91
N LEU A 257 -9.99 7.57 -7.02
CA LEU A 257 -11.14 7.82 -7.89
C LEU A 257 -12.31 6.86 -7.63
N LEU A 258 -12.02 5.61 -7.32
CA LEU A 258 -12.99 4.52 -7.19
C LEU A 258 -13.20 4.08 -5.73
N GLY A 259 -12.15 4.16 -4.91
CA GLY A 259 -12.22 3.87 -3.48
C GLY A 259 -13.03 4.89 -2.68
N VAL A 260 -13.19 4.62 -1.39
CA VAL A 260 -13.89 5.54 -0.46
C VAL A 260 -13.17 6.89 -0.32
N GLN A 261 -11.88 6.95 -0.66
CA GLN A 261 -11.09 8.18 -0.70
C GLN A 261 -11.76 9.28 -1.54
N SER A 262 -12.40 8.89 -2.66
CA SER A 262 -13.07 9.82 -3.57
C SER A 262 -14.19 10.64 -2.90
N GLY A 263 -14.74 10.14 -1.79
CA GLY A 263 -15.79 10.79 -1.01
C GLY A 263 -15.29 11.66 0.15
N THR A 264 -13.98 11.82 0.32
CA THR A 264 -13.41 12.59 1.43
C THR A 264 -13.24 14.08 1.11
N GLY A 265 -13.29 14.46 -0.17
CA GLY A 265 -12.89 15.78 -0.66
C GLY A 265 -11.38 16.05 -0.60
N ASN A 266 -10.61 15.20 0.08
CA ASN A 266 -9.18 15.37 0.30
C ASN A 266 -8.38 14.54 -0.71
N MET A 267 -8.01 15.15 -1.85
CA MET A 267 -7.30 14.48 -2.93
C MET A 267 -6.27 15.42 -3.57
N ASP A 268 -5.03 14.96 -3.73
CA ASP A 268 -4.06 15.64 -4.58
C ASP A 268 -4.45 15.42 -6.06
N ARG A 269 -5.28 16.33 -6.56
CA ARG A 269 -5.81 16.29 -7.93
C ARG A 269 -4.71 16.32 -8.99
N ALA A 270 -3.58 16.97 -8.71
CA ALA A 270 -2.47 17.03 -9.66
C ALA A 270 -1.78 15.67 -9.76
N PHE A 271 -1.50 15.03 -8.63
CA PHE A 271 -0.90 13.70 -8.59
C PHE A 271 -1.81 12.61 -9.19
N VAL A 272 -3.11 12.66 -8.90
CA VAL A 272 -4.08 11.72 -9.49
C VAL A 272 -4.19 11.93 -11.00
N ARG A 273 -4.24 13.18 -11.47
CA ARG A 273 -4.27 13.49 -12.91
C ARG A 273 -3.01 13.00 -13.62
N GLU A 274 -1.83 13.23 -13.03
CA GLU A 274 -0.55 12.74 -13.52
C GLU A 274 -0.58 11.21 -13.68
N SER A 275 -1.10 10.50 -12.68
CA SER A 275 -1.24 9.04 -12.71
C SER A 275 -2.17 8.56 -13.83
N VAL A 276 -3.35 9.18 -14.00
CA VAL A 276 -4.26 8.84 -15.11
C VAL A 276 -3.63 9.14 -16.47
N GLN A 277 -2.90 10.25 -16.62
CA GLN A 277 -2.23 10.57 -17.88
C GLN A 277 -1.09 9.60 -18.19
N ALA A 278 -0.31 9.17 -17.18
CA ALA A 278 0.72 8.16 -17.36
C ALA A 278 0.12 6.84 -17.87
N LEU A 279 -0.97 6.38 -17.26
CA LEU A 279 -1.70 5.19 -17.71
C LEU A 279 -2.20 5.33 -19.16
N LYS A 280 -2.76 6.49 -19.50
CA LYS A 280 -3.28 6.79 -20.84
C LYS A 280 -2.18 6.82 -21.90
N ALA A 281 -1.03 7.40 -21.57
CA ALA A 281 0.12 7.48 -22.46
C ALA A 281 0.70 6.09 -22.78
N GLU A 282 0.69 5.18 -21.79
CA GLU A 282 1.12 3.80 -21.99
C GLU A 282 0.08 2.98 -22.78
N ARG A 283 -1.19 3.02 -22.34
CA ARG A 283 -2.29 2.32 -23.01
C ARG A 283 -3.65 2.92 -22.67
N ASN A 284 -4.33 3.48 -23.67
CA ASN A 284 -5.70 3.94 -23.55
C ASN A 284 -6.71 2.76 -23.57
N SER A 285 -6.93 2.14 -22.41
CA SER A 285 -7.84 0.99 -22.21
C SER A 285 -9.21 1.41 -21.65
N PRO A 286 -10.22 0.52 -21.65
CA PRO A 286 -11.51 0.77 -20.97
C PRO A 286 -11.36 1.12 -19.48
N GLU A 287 -10.38 0.53 -18.77
CA GLU A 287 -10.03 0.91 -17.39
C GLU A 287 -9.62 2.39 -17.32
N VAL A 288 -8.74 2.83 -18.21
CA VAL A 288 -8.26 4.23 -18.24
C VAL A 288 -9.39 5.19 -18.61
N ALA A 289 -10.25 4.82 -19.55
CA ALA A 289 -11.43 5.61 -19.90
C ALA A 289 -12.39 5.77 -18.71
N LEU A 290 -12.58 4.71 -17.91
CA LEU A 290 -13.37 4.75 -16.68
C LEU A 290 -12.75 5.68 -15.65
N LEU A 291 -11.45 5.52 -15.36
CA LEU A 291 -10.72 6.38 -14.43
C LEU A 291 -10.74 7.85 -14.86
N GLN A 292 -10.53 8.13 -16.15
CA GLN A 292 -10.61 9.48 -16.70
C GLN A 292 -12.01 10.09 -16.58
N THR A 293 -13.07 9.30 -16.86
CA THR A 293 -14.45 9.76 -16.70
C THR A 293 -14.74 10.08 -15.24
N ARG A 294 -14.27 9.24 -14.31
CA ARG A 294 -14.44 9.47 -12.87
C ARG A 294 -13.69 10.70 -12.39
N LEU A 295 -12.47 10.92 -12.85
CA LEU A 295 -11.72 12.15 -12.58
C LEU A 295 -12.45 13.39 -13.10
N ASP A 296 -12.99 13.34 -14.33
CA ASP A 296 -13.75 14.45 -14.89
C ASP A 296 -15.02 14.77 -14.09
N VAL A 297 -15.73 13.75 -13.60
CA VAL A 297 -16.88 13.93 -12.70
C VAL A 297 -16.46 14.62 -11.40
N LEU A 298 -15.41 14.12 -10.74
CA LEU A 298 -14.93 14.68 -9.47
C LEU A 298 -14.35 16.10 -9.62
N GLU A 299 -13.89 16.47 -10.82
CA GLU A 299 -13.39 17.81 -11.16
C GLU A 299 -14.47 18.73 -11.74
N GLY A 300 -15.73 18.28 -11.82
CA GLY A 300 -16.82 19.07 -12.38
C GLY A 300 -16.70 19.32 -13.89
N ARG A 301 -15.83 18.58 -14.59
CA ARG A 301 -15.65 18.65 -16.05
C ARG A 301 -16.64 17.80 -16.83
N ALA A 302 -17.36 16.89 -16.16
CA ALA A 302 -18.44 16.10 -16.73
C ALA A 302 -19.71 16.28 -15.92
N THR A 303 -20.82 16.60 -16.59
CA THR A 303 -22.16 16.57 -15.98
C THR A 303 -22.61 15.12 -15.75
N PRO A 304 -23.61 14.87 -14.88
CA PRO A 304 -24.15 13.53 -14.70
C PRO A 304 -24.60 12.88 -16.02
N ALA A 305 -25.23 13.63 -16.93
CA ALA A 305 -25.65 13.11 -18.23
C ALA A 305 -24.46 12.69 -19.11
N MET A 306 -23.42 13.53 -19.20
CA MET A 306 -22.20 13.20 -19.94
C MET A 306 -21.49 11.98 -19.36
N ALA A 307 -21.48 11.85 -18.03
CA ALA A 307 -20.85 10.73 -17.35
C ALA A 307 -21.61 9.42 -17.60
N VAL A 308 -22.95 9.44 -17.54
CA VAL A 308 -23.80 8.29 -17.89
C VAL A 308 -23.49 7.79 -19.31
N ASP A 309 -23.44 8.67 -20.30
CA ASP A 309 -23.16 8.27 -21.69
C ASP A 309 -21.76 7.66 -21.84
N ARG A 310 -20.74 8.27 -21.20
CA ARG A 310 -19.37 7.75 -21.22
C ARG A 310 -19.26 6.38 -20.55
N TYR A 311 -19.83 6.20 -19.36
CA TYR A 311 -19.79 4.92 -18.66
C TYR A 311 -20.54 3.82 -19.42
N ARG A 312 -21.64 4.15 -20.11
CA ARG A 312 -22.33 3.19 -20.99
C ARG A 312 -21.46 2.74 -22.16
N SER A 313 -20.79 3.67 -22.85
CA SER A 313 -19.84 3.33 -23.91
C SER A 313 -18.74 2.41 -23.39
N ILE A 314 -18.16 2.75 -22.22
CA ILE A 314 -17.14 1.93 -21.56
C ILE A 314 -17.68 0.53 -21.24
N ALA A 315 -18.90 0.42 -20.71
CA ALA A 315 -19.51 -0.88 -20.40
C ALA A 315 -19.70 -1.75 -21.65
N THR A 316 -20.02 -1.15 -22.80
CA THR A 316 -20.11 -1.84 -24.09
C THR A 316 -18.75 -2.30 -24.61
N GLU A 317 -17.71 -1.48 -24.46
CA GLU A 317 -16.36 -1.75 -24.98
C GLU A 317 -15.51 -2.66 -24.07
N ALA A 318 -15.78 -2.67 -22.77
CA ALA A 318 -14.90 -3.29 -21.78
C ALA A 318 -14.84 -4.83 -21.86
N GLY A 319 -15.91 -5.50 -22.32
CA GLY A 319 -16.02 -6.96 -22.26
C GLY A 319 -15.68 -7.50 -20.87
N GLU A 320 -14.72 -8.43 -20.80
CA GLU A 320 -14.22 -9.03 -19.55
C GLU A 320 -12.94 -8.36 -19.01
N ALA A 321 -12.64 -7.12 -19.42
CA ALA A 321 -11.46 -6.40 -18.97
C ALA A 321 -11.43 -6.27 -17.44
N ARG A 322 -10.28 -6.61 -16.85
CA ARG A 322 -9.99 -6.46 -15.42
C ARG A 322 -9.21 -5.18 -15.15
N PHE A 323 -9.36 -4.66 -13.94
CA PHE A 323 -8.49 -3.61 -13.43
C PHE A 323 -7.08 -4.14 -13.24
N THR A 324 -6.11 -3.25 -13.43
CA THR A 324 -4.70 -3.52 -13.20
C THR A 324 -4.40 -3.65 -11.70
N TRP A 325 -5.13 -2.89 -10.87
CA TRP A 325 -5.06 -2.99 -9.42
C TRP A 325 -6.45 -2.83 -8.80
N THR A 326 -6.77 -3.72 -7.86
CA THR A 326 -8.06 -3.75 -7.13
C THR A 326 -7.90 -3.73 -5.61
N GLY A 327 -6.70 -4.06 -5.11
CA GLY A 327 -6.42 -4.28 -3.69
C GLY A 327 -7.17 -5.46 -3.06
N VAL A 328 -7.79 -6.33 -3.87
CA VAL A 328 -8.59 -7.47 -3.38
C VAL A 328 -7.69 -8.64 -3.02
N ALA A 329 -7.72 -9.08 -1.75
CA ALA A 329 -7.03 -10.28 -1.28
C ALA A 329 -7.88 -11.56 -1.42
N ASP A 330 -9.19 -11.47 -1.13
CA ASP A 330 -10.14 -12.59 -1.26
C ASP A 330 -11.04 -12.41 -2.48
N ALA A 331 -10.78 -13.17 -3.54
CA ALA A 331 -11.54 -13.10 -4.80
C ALA A 331 -13.03 -13.50 -4.65
N SER A 332 -13.43 -14.13 -3.54
CA SER A 332 -14.83 -14.45 -3.26
C SER A 332 -15.64 -13.25 -2.75
N ARG A 333 -14.96 -12.18 -2.29
CA ARG A 333 -15.58 -10.94 -1.82
C ARG A 333 -15.77 -9.92 -2.95
N LEU A 334 -16.72 -9.01 -2.79
CA LEU A 334 -16.94 -7.88 -3.69
C LEU A 334 -15.96 -6.74 -3.42
N ASP A 335 -15.57 -6.56 -2.16
CA ASP A 335 -14.78 -5.44 -1.68
C ASP A 335 -13.30 -5.77 -1.51
N SER A 336 -12.52 -4.70 -1.34
CA SER A 336 -11.17 -4.73 -0.78
C SER A 336 -11.12 -3.95 0.54
N TYR A 337 -9.94 -3.73 1.12
CA TYR A 337 -9.77 -2.77 2.22
C TYR A 337 -10.01 -1.31 1.78
N PHE A 338 -9.92 -1.04 0.48
CA PHE A 338 -9.89 0.30 -0.09
C PHE A 338 -11.19 0.69 -0.80
N ASP A 339 -11.88 -0.29 -1.40
CA ASP A 339 -13.01 -0.07 -2.31
C ASP A 339 -14.16 -1.05 -2.02
N PRO A 340 -15.39 -0.55 -1.75
CA PRO A 340 -16.57 -1.41 -1.55
C PRO A 340 -16.92 -2.29 -2.74
N PHE A 341 -16.41 -1.96 -3.93
CA PHE A 341 -16.69 -2.63 -5.19
C PHE A 341 -15.41 -3.00 -5.94
N GLY A 342 -14.29 -3.18 -5.20
CA GLY A 342 -12.96 -3.40 -5.77
C GLY A 342 -12.84 -4.65 -6.65
N ASN A 343 -13.71 -5.65 -6.46
CA ASN A 343 -13.67 -6.91 -7.20
C ASN A 343 -14.67 -6.98 -8.38
N LEU A 344 -15.23 -5.85 -8.80
CA LEU A 344 -15.94 -5.75 -10.07
C LEU A 344 -14.95 -5.66 -11.23
N ASN A 345 -15.28 -6.28 -12.36
CA ASN A 345 -14.55 -6.03 -13.61
C ASN A 345 -14.88 -4.62 -14.16
N VAL A 346 -14.18 -4.17 -15.20
CA VAL A 346 -14.35 -2.80 -15.73
C VAL A 346 -15.76 -2.55 -16.24
N ARG A 347 -16.38 -3.52 -16.91
CA ARG A 347 -17.77 -3.43 -17.39
C ARG A 347 -18.74 -3.24 -16.22
N GLN A 348 -18.66 -4.11 -15.23
CA GLN A 348 -19.52 -4.08 -14.05
C GLN A 348 -19.32 -2.78 -13.27
N ARG A 349 -18.07 -2.31 -13.13
CA ARG A 349 -17.80 -1.03 -12.49
C ARG A 349 -18.38 0.14 -13.26
N ALA A 350 -18.33 0.13 -14.59
CA ALA A 350 -18.95 1.15 -15.42
C ALA A 350 -20.49 1.19 -15.26
N LEU A 351 -21.15 0.02 -15.15
CA LEU A 351 -22.58 -0.03 -14.84
C LEU A 351 -22.89 0.55 -13.45
N LEU A 352 -22.05 0.25 -12.45
CA LEU A 352 -22.20 0.80 -11.10
C LEU A 352 -22.02 2.33 -11.08
N GLU A 353 -20.99 2.85 -11.76
CA GLU A 353 -20.79 4.30 -11.85
C GLU A 353 -21.91 4.97 -12.69
N THR A 354 -22.45 4.30 -13.70
CA THR A 354 -23.67 4.77 -14.39
C THR A 354 -24.84 4.91 -13.41
N ALA A 355 -25.07 3.92 -12.56
CA ALA A 355 -26.13 3.96 -11.55
C ALA A 355 -25.94 5.10 -10.54
N ARG A 356 -24.70 5.35 -10.10
CA ARG A 356 -24.35 6.47 -9.23
C ARG A 356 -24.74 7.82 -9.84
N GLU A 357 -24.39 8.04 -11.11
CA GLU A 357 -24.72 9.30 -11.79
C GLU A 357 -26.22 9.41 -12.12
N LEU A 358 -26.90 8.30 -12.35
CA LEU A 358 -28.37 8.28 -12.50
C LEU A 358 -29.08 8.69 -11.20
N TYR A 359 -28.64 8.23 -10.03
CA TYR A 359 -29.19 8.71 -8.76
C TYR A 359 -28.97 10.22 -8.56
N ARG A 360 -27.78 10.74 -8.92
CA ARG A 360 -27.50 12.18 -8.90
C ARG A 360 -28.38 12.98 -9.86
N ALA A 361 -28.85 12.34 -10.94
CA ALA A 361 -29.77 12.92 -11.91
C ALA A 361 -31.25 12.60 -11.60
N GLU A 362 -31.57 12.16 -10.38
CA GLU A 362 -32.93 11.82 -9.92
C GLU A 362 -33.62 10.69 -10.73
N ARG A 363 -32.83 9.85 -11.43
CA ARG A 363 -33.28 8.71 -12.23
C ARG A 363 -33.11 7.38 -11.48
N GLY A 364 -33.64 7.32 -10.26
CA GLY A 364 -33.42 6.22 -9.34
C GLY A 364 -33.96 4.85 -9.80
N GLU A 365 -35.07 4.81 -10.55
CA GLU A 365 -35.64 3.56 -11.07
C GLU A 365 -34.70 2.88 -12.09
N GLU A 366 -34.11 3.67 -12.98
CA GLU A 366 -33.15 3.18 -13.97
C GLU A 366 -31.85 2.71 -13.31
N ALA A 367 -31.40 3.44 -12.28
CA ALA A 367 -30.27 3.01 -11.45
C ALA A 367 -30.55 1.68 -10.74
N ALA A 368 -31.78 1.46 -10.26
CA ALA A 368 -32.20 0.21 -9.64
C ALA A 368 -32.20 -0.96 -10.65
N GLY A 369 -32.55 -0.71 -11.91
CA GLY A 369 -32.42 -1.71 -12.99
C GLY A 369 -30.98 -2.16 -13.20
N LEU A 370 -30.01 -1.24 -13.16
CA LEU A 370 -28.58 -1.57 -13.25
C LEU A 370 -28.09 -2.38 -12.05
N ARG A 371 -28.59 -2.10 -10.84
CA ARG A 371 -28.32 -2.93 -9.66
C ARG A 371 -28.77 -4.37 -9.89
N GLN A 372 -29.98 -4.59 -10.42
CA GLN A 372 -30.50 -5.93 -10.69
C GLN A 372 -29.65 -6.68 -11.72
N THR A 373 -29.16 -5.98 -12.75
CA THR A 373 -28.23 -6.57 -13.73
C THR A 373 -26.95 -7.03 -13.02
N LEU A 374 -26.32 -6.17 -12.23
CA LEU A 374 -25.11 -6.51 -11.48
C LEU A 374 -25.35 -7.69 -10.52
N ASP A 375 -26.45 -7.67 -9.78
CA ASP A 375 -26.83 -8.72 -8.83
C ASP A 375 -26.89 -10.10 -9.50
N SER A 376 -27.48 -10.18 -10.70
CA SER A 376 -27.62 -11.42 -11.48
C SER A 376 -26.31 -11.99 -12.03
N GLU A 377 -25.25 -11.17 -12.11
CA GLU A 377 -23.94 -11.58 -12.61
C GLU A 377 -22.96 -11.96 -11.48
N LEU A 378 -23.33 -11.72 -10.23
CA LEU A 378 -22.48 -11.92 -9.07
C LEU A 378 -22.79 -13.25 -8.36
N SER A 379 -21.80 -13.79 -7.66
CA SER A 379 -22.06 -14.89 -6.72
C SER A 379 -22.94 -14.42 -5.57
N ASN A 380 -23.66 -15.33 -4.92
CA ASN A 380 -24.55 -15.01 -3.79
C ASN A 380 -23.88 -14.13 -2.71
N ARG A 381 -22.61 -14.42 -2.39
CA ARG A 381 -21.84 -13.63 -1.41
C ARG A 381 -21.62 -12.19 -1.90
N LYS A 382 -21.13 -12.03 -3.13
CA LYS A 382 -20.89 -10.71 -3.74
C LYS A 382 -22.19 -9.93 -3.93
N ALA A 383 -23.28 -10.57 -4.30
CA ALA A 383 -24.61 -9.98 -4.42
C ALA A 383 -25.10 -9.44 -3.06
N ALA A 384 -24.94 -10.21 -1.97
CA ALA A 384 -25.26 -9.75 -0.62
C ALA A 384 -24.40 -8.53 -0.21
N GLN A 385 -23.10 -8.54 -0.53
CA GLN A 385 -22.23 -7.39 -0.28
C GLN A 385 -22.59 -6.17 -1.14
N LEU A 386 -22.96 -6.38 -2.40
CA LEU A 386 -23.44 -5.33 -3.30
C LEU A 386 -24.66 -4.64 -2.67
N ALA A 387 -25.64 -5.43 -2.22
CA ALA A 387 -26.84 -4.91 -1.56
C ALA A 387 -26.50 -4.12 -0.28
N GLY A 388 -25.58 -4.62 0.55
CA GLY A 388 -25.17 -3.95 1.79
C GLY A 388 -24.43 -2.63 1.56
N TYR A 389 -23.64 -2.53 0.49
CA TYR A 389 -22.87 -1.33 0.15
C TYR A 389 -23.63 -0.33 -0.72
N TRP A 390 -24.64 -0.77 -1.47
CA TRP A 390 -25.38 0.07 -2.43
C TRP A 390 -25.95 1.35 -1.83
N GLU A 391 -26.66 1.22 -0.70
CA GLU A 391 -27.31 2.36 -0.06
C GLU A 391 -26.29 3.41 0.40
N ARG A 392 -25.20 2.93 1.00
CA ARG A 392 -24.16 3.78 1.59
C ARG A 392 -23.28 4.45 0.55
N TYR A 393 -22.98 3.76 -0.55
CA TYR A 393 -21.96 4.18 -1.49
C TYR A 393 -22.47 4.44 -2.89
N VAL A 394 -23.75 4.24 -3.22
CA VAL A 394 -24.30 4.51 -4.55
C VAL A 394 -25.50 5.47 -4.48
N VAL A 395 -26.48 5.19 -3.60
CA VAL A 395 -27.70 6.01 -3.46
C VAL A 395 -27.40 7.36 -2.81
N LYS A 396 -26.67 7.34 -1.69
CA LYS A 396 -26.17 8.54 -1.00
C LYS A 396 -24.71 8.75 -1.39
N PRO A 397 -24.40 9.48 -2.47
CA PRO A 397 -23.00 9.79 -2.74
C PRO A 397 -22.43 10.52 -1.52
N ALA A 398 -21.24 10.10 -1.06
CA ALA A 398 -20.48 10.90 -0.11
C ALA A 398 -20.38 12.32 -0.67
N SER A 399 -20.84 13.31 0.09
CA SER A 399 -20.74 14.71 -0.30
C SER A 399 -19.26 15.02 -0.59
N PRO A 400 -18.95 15.65 -1.74
CA PRO A 400 -17.58 15.95 -2.12
C PRO A 400 -16.89 16.92 -1.16
#